data_AF-A0A258CGX7-F1
#
_entry.id   AF-A0A258CGX7-F1
#
_cell.length_a   1.000
_cell.length_b   1.000
_cell.length_c   1.000
_cell.angle_alpha   90.00
_cell.angle_beta   90.00
_cell.angle_gamma   90.00
#
_symmetry.space_group_name_H-M   'P 1'
#
loop_
_entity.id
_entity.type
_entity.pdbx_description
1 polymer ?
#
loop_
_entity_poly.entity_id
_entity_poly.type
_entity_poly.pdbx_seq_one_letter_code
_entity_poly.pdbx_strand_id
1 'polypeptide(L)'
;EFEVATIEKAERGTRIVLHLKAGEEEFADGWRLRNVIKKYSDHIALPIELPKEFHGEEKDKPAEPEWETVNRASALWTRPRTEVKDEEYQEFYKHVAHDFENPLAWSHNKVEGKLEYTSLLYVPGRAPFDLYQREAPKGLKLYVQRVFIMDQADEFLPLYLRFIKGVVDSNDLSLNVSREILQKDPVIDSMKSALTKRVLDMLEKLAKNEPDQYASFWKQFGQVLKEGPAEDFANKEKIAGLLRFASTHDASGEQTVSLADYLGRVKEGQDKVYFLTGESYAQVKNSPHLEVFRKKGIEVLLLTDRIDEWLMSYLTEFDGKQFVDVARGDLDLGKLDSEEDKKAQEEIAKAKEGLVERLKGALGDEVAEVRVSHRLTDSPAILAIGEQDLGLQMRQILEASGQKVPDSKPIFEINPQHPLIEKLDTEPDEDRFADLSHILFDQAALAAGDSLKDPAAYVQRLNKLLVELSA
;
A
#
# COMPACT_ATOMS: atom_id res chain seq x y z
N GLU A 1 -39.05 8.18 12.68
CA GLU A 1 -39.34 7.29 13.82
C GLU A 1 -39.61 5.89 13.29
N PHE A 2 -39.25 4.85 14.02
CA PHE A 2 -39.60 3.47 13.68
C PHE A 2 -40.29 2.84 14.88
N GLU A 3 -41.23 1.93 14.61
CA GLU A 3 -41.94 1.15 15.62
C GLU A 3 -41.49 -0.31 15.52
N VAL A 4 -41.26 -0.95 16.68
CA VAL A 4 -40.93 -2.37 16.77
C VAL A 4 -42.02 -3.05 17.60
N ALA A 5 -42.65 -4.06 17.03
CA ALA A 5 -43.72 -4.82 17.68
C ALA A 5 -43.57 -6.31 17.42
N THR A 6 -44.04 -7.13 18.37
CA THR A 6 -44.17 -8.57 18.21
C THR A 6 -45.43 -8.87 17.40
N ILE A 7 -45.30 -9.67 16.34
CA ILE A 7 -46.41 -10.07 15.46
C ILE A 7 -46.44 -11.60 15.30
N GLU A 8 -47.60 -12.14 14.96
CA GLU A 8 -47.71 -13.54 14.50
C GLU A 8 -47.50 -13.60 12.98
N LYS A 9 -46.62 -14.49 12.53
CA LYS A 9 -46.40 -14.81 11.12
C LYS A 9 -46.36 -16.32 10.97
N ALA A 10 -47.30 -16.86 10.19
CA ALA A 10 -47.46 -18.30 10.02
C ALA A 10 -46.28 -18.98 9.27
N GLU A 11 -45.58 -18.22 8.43
CA GLU A 11 -44.52 -18.74 7.56
C GLU A 11 -43.17 -18.06 7.79
N ARG A 12 -42.09 -18.82 7.59
CA ARG A 12 -40.71 -18.32 7.70
C ARG A 12 -40.42 -17.25 6.63
N GLY A 13 -39.73 -16.19 7.03
CA GLY A 13 -39.16 -15.19 6.12
C GLY A 13 -39.57 -13.77 6.48
N THR A 14 -39.31 -12.81 5.58
CA THR A 14 -39.58 -11.38 5.79
C THR A 14 -40.58 -10.87 4.76
N ARG A 15 -41.52 -10.02 5.19
CA ARG A 15 -42.40 -9.27 4.27
C ARG A 15 -42.01 -7.81 4.35
N ILE A 16 -41.54 -7.24 3.25
CA ILE A 16 -41.23 -5.82 3.13
C ILE A 16 -42.38 -5.16 2.37
N VAL A 17 -43.07 -4.20 3.00
CA VAL A 17 -44.15 -3.42 2.36
C VAL A 17 -43.62 -2.01 2.15
N LEU A 18 -43.41 -1.64 0.88
CA LEU A 18 -42.99 -0.29 0.51
C LEU A 18 -44.23 0.53 0.14
N HIS A 19 -44.53 1.55 0.96
CA HIS A 19 -45.55 2.54 0.61
C HIS A 19 -44.93 3.56 -0.35
N LEU A 20 -45.31 3.47 -1.63
CA LEU A 20 -44.78 4.33 -2.68
C LEU A 20 -45.14 5.79 -2.40
N LYS A 21 -44.18 6.69 -2.65
CA LYS A 21 -44.42 8.14 -2.60
C LYS A 21 -45.29 8.55 -3.78
N ALA A 22 -46.01 9.67 -3.65
CA ALA A 22 -46.73 10.26 -4.77
C ALA A 22 -45.75 10.60 -5.92
N GLY A 23 -46.08 10.18 -7.15
CA GLY A 23 -45.24 10.35 -8.33
C GLY A 23 -44.30 9.18 -8.65
N GLU A 24 -44.19 8.18 -7.76
CA GLU A 24 -43.34 6.98 -7.94
C GLU A 24 -44.18 5.75 -8.33
N GLU A 25 -45.36 5.95 -8.89
CA GLU A 25 -46.30 4.87 -9.25
C GLU A 25 -45.74 3.96 -10.36
N GLU A 26 -44.69 4.38 -11.08
CA GLU A 26 -43.99 3.56 -12.07
C GLU A 26 -43.43 2.25 -11.47
N PHE A 27 -43.12 2.21 -10.18
CA PHE A 27 -42.64 1.00 -9.50
C PHE A 27 -43.77 0.04 -9.11
N ALA A 28 -45.02 0.39 -9.39
CA ALA A 28 -46.17 -0.52 -9.33
C ALA A 28 -46.48 -1.18 -10.69
N ASP A 29 -45.80 -0.78 -11.78
CA ASP A 29 -45.96 -1.35 -13.11
C ASP A 29 -45.15 -2.66 -13.26
N GLY A 30 -45.81 -3.75 -13.63
CA GLY A 30 -45.17 -5.06 -13.71
C GLY A 30 -44.12 -5.16 -14.81
N TRP A 31 -44.31 -4.48 -15.95
CA TRP A 31 -43.30 -4.44 -17.02
C TRP A 31 -42.02 -3.72 -16.56
N ARG A 32 -42.17 -2.58 -15.88
CA ARG A 32 -41.07 -1.84 -15.27
C ARG A 32 -40.34 -2.69 -14.24
N LEU A 33 -41.06 -3.33 -13.32
CA LEU A 33 -40.47 -4.22 -12.31
C LEU A 33 -39.72 -5.39 -12.95
N ARG A 34 -40.29 -6.04 -13.98
CA ARG A 34 -39.62 -7.12 -14.72
C ARG A 34 -38.32 -6.65 -15.36
N ASN A 35 -38.31 -5.47 -15.96
CA ASN A 35 -37.11 -4.89 -16.55
C ASN A 35 -36.05 -4.57 -15.49
N VAL A 36 -36.46 -4.03 -14.34
CA VAL A 36 -35.55 -3.77 -13.20
C VAL A 36 -34.96 -5.09 -12.69
N ILE A 37 -35.78 -6.11 -12.45
CA ILE A 37 -35.33 -7.44 -12.00
C ILE A 37 -34.38 -8.08 -13.01
N LYS A 38 -34.73 -8.09 -14.31
CA LYS A 38 -33.87 -8.62 -15.37
C LYS A 38 -32.57 -7.83 -15.55
N LYS A 39 -32.55 -6.55 -15.19
CA LYS A 39 -31.34 -5.73 -15.31
C LYS A 39 -30.40 -5.93 -14.12
N TYR A 40 -30.93 -5.99 -12.90
CA TYR A 40 -30.13 -5.91 -11.67
C TYR A 40 -30.09 -7.20 -10.85
N SER A 41 -30.95 -8.17 -11.15
CA SER A 41 -31.17 -9.35 -10.29
C SER A 41 -31.33 -10.65 -11.09
N ASP A 42 -31.03 -10.63 -12.39
CA ASP A 42 -31.19 -11.79 -13.28
C ASP A 42 -30.31 -12.98 -12.88
N HIS A 43 -29.20 -12.70 -12.19
CA HIS A 43 -28.18 -13.68 -11.82
C HIS A 43 -28.25 -14.12 -10.35
N ILE A 44 -29.27 -13.67 -9.62
CA ILE A 44 -29.54 -14.18 -8.27
C ILE A 44 -29.93 -15.65 -8.40
N ALA A 45 -29.27 -16.51 -7.61
CA ALA A 45 -29.47 -17.97 -7.66
C ALA A 45 -30.87 -18.42 -7.18
N LEU A 46 -31.60 -17.53 -6.48
CA LEU A 46 -32.96 -17.77 -6.05
C LEU A 46 -33.96 -17.33 -7.13
N PRO A 47 -35.03 -18.12 -7.38
CA PRO A 47 -36.16 -17.68 -8.20
C PRO A 47 -36.77 -16.39 -7.62
N ILE A 48 -36.83 -15.35 -8.44
CA ILE A 48 -37.57 -14.13 -8.16
C ILE A 48 -38.87 -14.21 -8.94
N GLU A 49 -39.95 -14.33 -8.20
CA GLU A 49 -41.28 -14.51 -8.76
C GLU A 49 -42.07 -13.19 -8.72
N LEU A 50 -42.77 -12.91 -9.82
CA LEU A 50 -43.79 -11.86 -9.86
C LEU A 50 -45.12 -12.48 -10.28
N PRO A 51 -46.25 -11.90 -9.89
CA PRO A 51 -47.55 -12.27 -10.42
C PRO A 51 -47.50 -12.17 -11.95
N LYS A 52 -47.96 -13.21 -12.64
CA LYS A 52 -48.00 -13.30 -14.09
C LYS A 52 -49.05 -12.32 -14.61
N GLU A 53 -48.66 -11.50 -15.58
CA GLU A 53 -49.58 -10.56 -16.22
C GLU A 53 -50.24 -11.23 -17.43
N PHE A 54 -51.58 -11.30 -17.41
CA PHE A 54 -52.36 -11.83 -18.52
C PHE A 54 -52.80 -10.69 -19.46
N HIS A 55 -52.70 -10.91 -20.76
CA HIS A 55 -53.10 -9.94 -21.80
C HIS A 55 -54.15 -10.55 -22.74
N GLY A 56 -55.06 -9.74 -23.28
CA GLY A 56 -56.10 -10.20 -24.21
C GLY A 56 -57.28 -10.90 -23.53
N GLU A 57 -57.88 -11.91 -24.19
CA GLU A 57 -59.06 -12.66 -23.72
C GLU A 57 -58.86 -13.42 -22.40
N GLU A 58 -57.61 -13.54 -21.92
CA GLU A 58 -57.28 -14.18 -20.64
C GLU A 58 -57.37 -13.23 -19.44
N LYS A 59 -57.61 -11.92 -19.65
CA LYS A 59 -57.72 -10.91 -18.59
C LYS A 59 -58.94 -11.08 -17.67
N ASP A 60 -60.01 -11.71 -18.17
CA ASP A 60 -61.31 -11.82 -17.47
C ASP A 60 -61.54 -13.17 -16.77
N LYS A 61 -60.52 -14.03 -16.66
CA LYS A 61 -60.62 -15.27 -15.87
C LYS A 61 -60.23 -14.98 -14.41
N PRO A 62 -61.13 -15.18 -13.42
CA PRO A 62 -60.75 -15.13 -12.02
C PRO A 62 -59.93 -16.38 -11.70
N ALA A 63 -58.63 -16.29 -11.87
CA ALA A 63 -57.68 -17.29 -11.40
C ALA A 63 -56.91 -16.74 -10.20
N GLU A 64 -56.52 -17.63 -9.28
CA GLU A 64 -55.51 -17.31 -8.27
C GLU A 64 -54.26 -16.73 -8.95
N PRO A 65 -53.54 -15.79 -8.32
CA PRO A 65 -52.34 -15.20 -8.91
C PRO A 65 -51.34 -16.29 -9.27
N GLU A 66 -51.20 -16.57 -10.57
CA GLU A 66 -50.13 -17.42 -11.09
C GLU A 66 -48.81 -16.64 -10.93
N TRP A 67 -47.80 -17.29 -10.37
CA TRP A 67 -46.48 -16.70 -10.21
C TRP A 67 -45.57 -17.17 -11.35
N GLU A 68 -44.76 -16.25 -11.89
CA GLU A 68 -43.74 -16.59 -12.89
C GLU A 68 -42.36 -16.16 -12.39
N THR A 69 -41.37 -17.03 -12.59
CA THR A 69 -39.96 -16.68 -12.34
C THR A 69 -39.46 -15.72 -13.40
N VAL A 70 -38.99 -14.55 -12.96
CA VAL A 70 -38.63 -13.44 -13.84
C VAL A 70 -37.14 -13.38 -14.15
N ASN A 71 -36.31 -13.82 -13.20
CA ASN A 71 -34.88 -13.94 -13.38
C ASN A 71 -34.50 -15.30 -13.96
N ARG A 72 -33.28 -15.43 -14.50
CA ARG A 72 -32.74 -16.71 -14.97
C ARG A 72 -32.54 -17.75 -13.87
N ALA A 73 -32.58 -17.35 -12.60
CA ALA A 73 -32.32 -18.21 -11.43
C ALA A 73 -31.00 -19.01 -11.56
N SER A 74 -30.03 -18.45 -12.29
CA SER A 74 -28.73 -19.09 -12.57
C SER A 74 -27.61 -18.22 -12.02
N ALA A 75 -26.77 -18.79 -11.16
CA ALA A 75 -25.59 -18.12 -10.64
C ALA A 75 -24.63 -17.71 -11.77
N LEU A 76 -24.27 -16.43 -11.86
CA LEU A 76 -23.46 -15.89 -12.97
C LEU A 76 -22.14 -16.66 -13.17
N TRP A 77 -21.47 -17.02 -12.08
CA TRP A 77 -20.20 -17.74 -12.12
C TRP A 77 -20.34 -19.16 -12.71
N THR A 78 -21.54 -19.74 -12.76
CA THR A 78 -21.73 -21.08 -13.36
C THR A 78 -21.81 -21.05 -14.89
N ARG A 79 -21.97 -19.87 -15.50
CA ARG A 79 -22.09 -19.71 -16.95
C ARG A 79 -20.73 -19.69 -17.65
N PRO A 80 -20.63 -20.20 -18.89
CA PRO A 80 -19.41 -20.07 -19.69
C PRO A 80 -19.00 -18.60 -19.84
N ARG A 81 -17.70 -18.29 -19.68
CA ARG A 81 -17.19 -16.90 -19.74
C ARG A 81 -17.52 -16.20 -21.06
N THR A 82 -17.61 -16.95 -22.16
CA THR A 82 -17.95 -16.46 -23.51
C THR A 82 -19.40 -16.02 -23.66
N GLU A 83 -20.27 -16.42 -22.73
CA GLU A 83 -21.71 -16.11 -22.72
C GLU A 83 -22.08 -15.02 -21.71
N VAL A 84 -21.10 -14.52 -20.94
CA VAL A 84 -21.31 -13.46 -19.93
C VAL A 84 -20.71 -12.17 -20.46
N LYS A 85 -21.55 -11.13 -20.56
CA LYS A 85 -21.12 -9.80 -20.98
C LYS A 85 -20.47 -9.03 -19.82
N ASP A 86 -19.68 -8.02 -20.16
CA ASP A 86 -19.00 -7.17 -19.17
C ASP A 86 -20.00 -6.45 -18.25
N GLU A 87 -21.13 -5.99 -18.77
CA GLU A 87 -22.17 -5.36 -17.96
C GLU A 87 -22.77 -6.32 -16.92
N GLU A 88 -22.89 -7.60 -17.25
CA GLU A 88 -23.38 -8.62 -16.32
C GLU A 88 -22.38 -8.84 -15.17
N TYR A 89 -21.06 -8.83 -15.45
CA TYR A 89 -20.03 -8.87 -14.42
C TYR A 89 -20.07 -7.63 -13.52
N GLN A 90 -20.28 -6.45 -14.09
CA GLN A 90 -20.34 -5.19 -13.35
C GLN A 90 -21.55 -5.12 -12.42
N GLU A 91 -22.74 -5.50 -12.91
CA GLU A 91 -23.96 -5.50 -12.08
C GLU A 91 -23.89 -6.58 -10.99
N PHE A 92 -23.30 -7.74 -11.29
CA PHE A 92 -23.07 -8.75 -10.27
C PHE A 92 -22.08 -8.28 -9.19
N TYR A 93 -21.01 -7.57 -9.57
CA TYR A 93 -20.10 -6.94 -8.60
C TYR A 93 -20.84 -5.99 -7.66
N LYS A 94 -21.62 -5.05 -8.19
CA LYS A 94 -22.38 -4.07 -7.40
C LYS A 94 -23.28 -4.76 -6.38
N HIS A 95 -23.94 -5.83 -6.79
CA HIS A 95 -24.77 -6.64 -5.90
C HIS A 95 -23.96 -7.36 -4.81
N VAL A 96 -22.86 -8.02 -5.17
CA VAL A 96 -22.05 -8.82 -4.23
C VAL A 96 -21.26 -7.95 -3.25
N ALA A 97 -20.68 -6.85 -3.73
CA ALA A 97 -19.84 -5.95 -2.97
C ALA A 97 -20.63 -4.85 -2.23
N HIS A 98 -21.93 -4.71 -2.51
CA HIS A 98 -22.74 -3.58 -2.05
C HIS A 98 -22.16 -2.22 -2.45
N ASP A 99 -21.60 -2.16 -3.66
CA ASP A 99 -20.98 -0.98 -4.25
C ASP A 99 -21.88 -0.43 -5.37
N PHE A 100 -21.80 0.88 -5.64
CA PHE A 100 -22.50 1.53 -6.74
C PHE A 100 -21.58 1.75 -7.95
N GLU A 101 -20.26 1.72 -7.77
CA GLU A 101 -19.28 1.86 -8.84
C GLU A 101 -19.01 0.51 -9.53
N ASN A 102 -18.40 0.58 -10.72
CA ASN A 102 -17.93 -0.61 -11.41
C ASN A 102 -16.58 -1.06 -10.83
N PRO A 103 -16.26 -2.37 -10.87
CA PRO A 103 -14.95 -2.86 -10.47
C PRO A 103 -13.88 -2.41 -11.48
N LEU A 104 -12.63 -2.26 -11.03
CA LEU A 104 -11.48 -1.98 -11.92
C LEU A 104 -11.13 -3.19 -12.78
N ALA A 105 -11.24 -4.39 -12.20
CA ALA A 105 -10.91 -5.63 -12.87
C ALA A 105 -11.69 -6.80 -12.27
N TRP A 106 -11.80 -7.88 -13.04
CA TRP A 106 -12.32 -9.14 -12.56
C TRP A 106 -11.60 -10.35 -13.17
N SER A 107 -11.68 -11.46 -12.46
CA SER A 107 -11.12 -12.75 -12.85
C SER A 107 -12.15 -13.84 -12.57
N HIS A 108 -12.79 -14.32 -13.62
CA HIS A 108 -13.70 -15.46 -13.57
C HIS A 108 -12.90 -16.72 -13.93
N ASN A 109 -12.80 -17.72 -13.05
CA ASN A 109 -12.10 -18.97 -13.31
C ASN A 109 -12.88 -20.21 -12.88
N LYS A 110 -12.73 -21.29 -13.66
CA LYS A 110 -13.18 -22.64 -13.31
C LYS A 110 -11.95 -23.54 -13.23
N VAL A 111 -11.80 -24.24 -12.12
CA VAL A 111 -10.70 -25.17 -11.83
C VAL A 111 -11.30 -26.57 -11.74
N GLU A 112 -10.66 -27.52 -12.41
CA GLU A 112 -11.05 -28.93 -12.46
C GLU A 112 -9.80 -29.79 -12.15
N GLY A 113 -10.00 -31.01 -11.64
CA GLY A 113 -8.93 -31.97 -11.39
C GLY A 113 -8.73 -32.24 -9.89
N LYS A 114 -7.55 -31.93 -9.34
CA LYS A 114 -7.24 -32.17 -7.92
C LYS A 114 -8.15 -31.34 -6.99
N LEU A 115 -8.55 -30.16 -7.45
CA LEU A 115 -9.55 -29.32 -6.83
C LEU A 115 -10.59 -28.96 -7.89
N GLU A 116 -11.85 -28.91 -7.50
CA GLU A 116 -12.99 -28.53 -8.31
C GLU A 116 -13.72 -27.36 -7.67
N TYR A 117 -13.52 -26.17 -8.26
CA TYR A 117 -14.22 -24.96 -7.83
C TYR A 117 -14.31 -23.94 -8.95
N THR A 118 -15.26 -23.02 -8.79
CA THR A 118 -15.39 -21.83 -9.60
C THR A 118 -15.13 -20.61 -8.73
N SER A 119 -14.34 -19.65 -9.21
CA SER A 119 -14.06 -18.39 -8.53
C SER A 119 -14.38 -17.22 -9.45
N LEU A 120 -15.04 -16.20 -8.93
CA LEU A 120 -15.20 -14.92 -9.61
C LEU A 120 -14.78 -13.81 -8.65
N LEU A 121 -13.62 -13.25 -8.92
CA LEU A 121 -12.92 -12.29 -8.06
C LEU A 121 -12.93 -10.90 -8.71
N TYR A 122 -13.02 -9.85 -7.91
CA TYR A 122 -13.10 -8.46 -8.33
C TYR A 122 -12.11 -7.58 -7.57
N VAL A 123 -11.56 -6.60 -8.28
CA VAL A 123 -10.83 -5.46 -7.70
C VAL A 123 -11.79 -4.27 -7.63
N PRO A 124 -12.13 -3.76 -6.44
CA PRO A 124 -12.98 -2.58 -6.31
C PRO A 124 -12.37 -1.33 -6.93
N GLY A 125 -13.22 -0.38 -7.36
CA GLY A 125 -12.83 0.97 -7.79
C GLY A 125 -12.31 1.85 -6.66
N ARG A 126 -12.84 1.62 -5.45
CA ARG A 126 -12.57 2.44 -4.28
C ARG A 126 -12.31 1.59 -3.05
N ALA A 127 -11.39 2.04 -2.20
CA ALA A 127 -11.21 1.45 -0.90
C ALA A 127 -12.45 1.67 -0.01
N PRO A 128 -12.90 0.62 0.72
CA PRO A 128 -13.94 0.81 1.72
C PRO A 128 -13.36 1.59 2.92
N PHE A 129 -14.22 2.34 3.63
CA PHE A 129 -13.78 3.22 4.72
C PHE A 129 -13.17 2.46 5.91
N ASP A 130 -13.50 1.18 6.04
CA ASP A 130 -13.09 0.27 7.10
C ASP A 130 -11.93 -0.65 6.68
N LEU A 131 -11.27 -0.40 5.54
CA LEU A 131 -10.18 -1.23 5.00
C LEU A 131 -9.05 -1.54 6.00
N TYR A 132 -8.77 -0.62 6.92
CA TYR A 132 -7.72 -0.75 7.93
C TYR A 132 -8.23 -1.19 9.32
N GLN A 133 -9.54 -1.41 9.47
CA GLN A 133 -10.10 -1.90 10.72
C GLN A 133 -9.94 -3.42 10.79
N ARG A 134 -9.30 -3.91 11.86
CA ARG A 134 -8.98 -5.34 12.04
C ARG A 134 -10.21 -6.25 11.99
N GLU A 135 -11.31 -5.78 12.58
CA GLU A 135 -12.58 -6.50 12.74
C GLU A 135 -13.56 -6.26 11.57
N ALA A 136 -13.16 -5.47 10.56
CA ALA A 136 -14.04 -5.21 9.43
C ALA A 136 -14.35 -6.49 8.63
N PRO A 137 -15.61 -6.62 8.14
CA PRO A 137 -16.00 -7.56 7.11
C PRO A 137 -15.00 -7.71 5.95
N LYS A 138 -14.38 -8.89 5.84
CA LYS A 138 -13.42 -9.21 4.77
C LYS A 138 -13.56 -10.65 4.26
N GLY A 139 -13.02 -10.92 3.08
CA GLY A 139 -13.09 -12.25 2.45
C GLY A 139 -14.18 -12.38 1.39
N LEU A 140 -14.35 -13.61 0.91
CA LEU A 140 -15.20 -13.95 -0.23
C LEU A 140 -16.54 -14.53 0.23
N LYS A 141 -17.57 -14.47 -0.62
CA LYS A 141 -18.79 -15.26 -0.40
C LYS A 141 -18.52 -16.72 -0.77
N LEU A 142 -18.71 -17.63 0.17
CA LEU A 142 -18.50 -19.06 -0.02
C LEU A 142 -19.82 -19.74 -0.41
N TYR A 143 -19.76 -20.46 -1.51
CA TYR A 143 -20.76 -21.40 -1.96
C TYR A 143 -20.16 -22.81 -1.99
N VAL A 144 -21.00 -23.80 -1.70
CA VAL A 144 -20.65 -25.21 -1.84
C VAL A 144 -21.75 -25.86 -2.66
N GLN A 145 -21.38 -26.44 -3.81
CA GLN A 145 -22.34 -27.02 -4.75
C GLN A 145 -23.47 -26.04 -5.09
N ARG A 146 -23.12 -24.76 -5.30
CA ARG A 146 -24.04 -23.63 -5.58
C ARG A 146 -24.96 -23.25 -4.42
N VAL A 147 -24.82 -23.86 -3.25
CA VAL A 147 -25.54 -23.49 -2.02
C VAL A 147 -24.72 -22.47 -1.27
N PHE A 148 -25.32 -21.32 -0.95
CA PHE A 148 -24.68 -20.31 -0.13
C PHE A 148 -24.40 -20.87 1.27
N ILE A 149 -23.14 -20.76 1.71
CA ILE A 149 -22.72 -21.21 3.04
C ILE A 149 -22.52 -20.03 3.97
N MET A 150 -21.66 -19.09 3.58
CA MET A 150 -21.36 -17.93 4.41
C MET A 150 -20.83 -16.76 3.59
N ASP A 151 -20.99 -15.57 4.16
CA ASP A 151 -20.33 -14.36 3.68
C ASP A 151 -18.96 -14.21 4.38
N GLN A 152 -18.07 -13.40 3.81
CA GLN A 152 -16.82 -13.00 4.46
C GLN A 152 -15.95 -14.19 4.89
N ALA A 153 -15.73 -15.16 4.01
CA ALA A 153 -14.76 -16.23 4.21
C ALA A 153 -13.36 -15.68 3.93
N ASP A 154 -12.66 -15.26 4.97
CA ASP A 154 -11.34 -14.63 4.90
C ASP A 154 -10.19 -15.65 4.86
N GLU A 155 -10.50 -16.93 5.04
CA GLU A 155 -9.55 -18.03 4.91
C GLU A 155 -9.03 -18.22 3.47
N PHE A 156 -9.76 -17.75 2.46
CA PHE A 156 -9.42 -17.95 1.04
C PHE A 156 -8.44 -16.93 0.46
N LEU A 157 -8.11 -15.86 1.17
CA LEU A 157 -7.18 -14.84 0.71
C LEU A 157 -6.28 -14.35 1.86
N PRO A 158 -5.02 -13.98 1.58
CA PRO A 158 -4.15 -13.37 2.58
C PRO A 158 -4.61 -11.96 2.93
N LEU A 159 -4.16 -11.45 4.07
CA LEU A 159 -4.64 -10.19 4.63
C LEU A 159 -4.27 -8.99 3.74
N TYR A 160 -3.13 -9.03 3.07
CA TYR A 160 -2.72 -8.02 2.08
C TYR A 160 -3.59 -8.00 0.79
N LEU A 161 -4.53 -8.95 0.62
CA LEU A 161 -5.52 -8.98 -0.47
C LEU A 161 -6.97 -8.82 0.03
N ARG A 162 -7.16 -8.38 1.28
CA ARG A 162 -8.48 -8.23 1.92
C ARG A 162 -9.48 -7.33 1.19
N PHE A 163 -9.01 -6.49 0.27
CA PHE A 163 -9.86 -5.63 -0.55
C PHE A 163 -10.59 -6.38 -1.66
N ILE A 164 -10.14 -7.57 -2.04
CA ILE A 164 -10.77 -8.37 -3.10
C ILE A 164 -12.17 -8.78 -2.67
N LYS A 165 -13.13 -8.60 -3.59
CA LYS A 165 -14.52 -9.03 -3.44
C LYS A 165 -14.83 -10.14 -4.41
N GLY A 166 -15.86 -10.93 -4.15
CA GLY A 166 -16.30 -11.95 -5.08
C GLY A 166 -16.88 -13.19 -4.43
N VAL A 167 -16.91 -14.25 -5.22
CA VAL A 167 -17.47 -15.54 -4.83
C VAL A 167 -16.49 -16.67 -5.12
N VAL A 168 -16.54 -17.71 -4.28
CA VAL A 168 -15.91 -19.00 -4.53
C VAL A 168 -16.96 -20.08 -4.31
N ASP A 169 -17.14 -20.96 -5.30
CA ASP A 169 -18.10 -22.07 -5.30
C ASP A 169 -17.35 -23.39 -5.46
N SER A 170 -17.26 -24.17 -4.39
CA SER A 170 -16.48 -25.41 -4.35
C SER A 170 -17.38 -26.64 -4.40
N ASN A 171 -16.97 -27.64 -5.19
CA ASN A 171 -17.59 -28.96 -5.20
C ASN A 171 -16.90 -29.94 -4.22
N ASP A 172 -15.70 -29.61 -3.75
CA ASP A 172 -14.90 -30.46 -2.86
C ASP A 172 -15.18 -30.27 -1.37
N LEU A 173 -15.83 -29.17 -1.00
CA LEU A 173 -16.18 -28.88 0.38
C LEU A 173 -17.51 -29.52 0.77
N SER A 174 -17.66 -29.85 2.06
CA SER A 174 -18.94 -30.32 2.61
C SER A 174 -19.91 -29.17 2.84
N LEU A 175 -21.21 -29.39 2.62
CA LEU A 175 -22.27 -28.42 2.96
C LEU A 175 -22.31 -28.07 4.46
N ASN A 176 -21.79 -28.94 5.33
CA ASN A 176 -21.75 -28.70 6.78
C ASN A 176 -20.52 -27.89 7.22
N VAL A 177 -19.77 -27.30 6.28
CA VAL A 177 -18.55 -26.57 6.58
C VAL A 177 -18.84 -25.30 7.39
N SER A 178 -18.15 -25.16 8.52
CA SER A 178 -18.19 -23.98 9.40
C SER A 178 -16.86 -23.22 9.32
N ARG A 179 -16.79 -22.01 9.84
CA ARG A 179 -15.53 -21.22 9.90
C ARG A 179 -14.40 -21.98 10.59
N GLU A 180 -14.71 -22.68 11.68
CA GLU A 180 -13.71 -23.48 12.40
C GLU A 180 -13.18 -24.64 11.54
N ILE A 181 -14.05 -25.25 10.72
CA ILE A 181 -13.66 -26.33 9.82
C ILE A 181 -12.80 -25.79 8.68
N LEU A 182 -13.17 -24.62 8.09
CA LEU A 182 -12.40 -23.99 7.02
C LEU A 182 -10.94 -23.74 7.44
N GLN A 183 -10.71 -23.26 8.67
CA GLN A 183 -9.37 -22.92 9.16
C GLN A 183 -8.44 -24.13 9.34
N LYS A 184 -8.97 -25.34 9.42
CA LYS A 184 -8.20 -26.57 9.69
C LYS A 184 -8.08 -27.47 8.46
N ASP A 185 -8.64 -27.08 7.32
CA ASP A 185 -8.74 -27.92 6.13
C ASP A 185 -7.61 -27.63 5.13
N PRO A 186 -6.71 -28.60 4.83
CA PRO A 186 -5.63 -28.43 3.84
C PRO A 186 -6.11 -28.09 2.42
N VAL A 187 -7.37 -28.39 2.08
CA VAL A 187 -7.99 -27.99 0.81
C VAL A 187 -8.08 -26.46 0.74
N ILE A 188 -8.40 -25.81 1.85
CA ILE A 188 -8.54 -24.36 1.94
C ILE A 188 -7.20 -23.67 1.75
N ASP A 189 -6.11 -24.18 2.34
CA ASP A 189 -4.77 -23.65 2.08
C ASP A 189 -4.40 -23.73 0.60
N SER A 190 -4.70 -24.86 -0.04
CA SER A 190 -4.43 -25.06 -1.47
C SER A 190 -5.26 -24.10 -2.34
N MET A 191 -6.53 -23.89 -1.99
CA MET A 191 -7.40 -22.91 -2.65
C MET A 191 -6.91 -21.49 -2.41
N LYS A 192 -6.50 -21.14 -1.18
CA LYS A 192 -5.95 -19.83 -0.83
C LYS A 192 -4.74 -19.49 -1.68
N SER A 193 -3.76 -20.39 -1.79
CA SER A 193 -2.58 -20.16 -2.64
C SER A 193 -2.96 -19.98 -4.11
N ALA A 194 -3.92 -20.78 -4.62
CA ALA A 194 -4.37 -20.69 -6.01
C ALA A 194 -5.10 -19.36 -6.28
N LEU A 195 -6.04 -18.97 -5.41
CA LEU A 195 -6.79 -17.71 -5.52
C LEU A 195 -5.87 -16.50 -5.38
N THR A 196 -4.92 -16.53 -4.44
CA THR A 196 -3.87 -15.50 -4.29
C THR A 196 -3.12 -15.30 -5.60
N LYS A 197 -2.65 -16.39 -6.21
CA LYS A 197 -1.96 -16.32 -7.51
C LYS A 197 -2.86 -15.72 -8.60
N ARG A 198 -4.14 -16.07 -8.63
CA ARG A 198 -5.12 -15.50 -9.59
C ARG A 198 -5.35 -14.01 -9.40
N VAL A 199 -5.38 -13.53 -8.16
CA VAL A 199 -5.47 -12.09 -7.87
C VAL A 199 -4.21 -11.39 -8.36
N LEU A 200 -3.03 -11.91 -8.03
CA LEU A 200 -1.77 -11.31 -8.48
C LEU A 200 -1.64 -11.31 -10.01
N ASP A 201 -2.03 -12.39 -10.69
CA ASP A 201 -2.09 -12.45 -12.17
C ASP A 201 -3.03 -11.37 -12.74
N MET A 202 -4.19 -11.16 -12.09
CA MET A 202 -5.17 -10.15 -12.49
C MET A 202 -4.60 -8.73 -12.32
N LEU A 203 -3.91 -8.46 -11.22
CA LEU A 203 -3.25 -7.17 -10.98
C LEU A 203 -2.10 -6.91 -11.96
N GLU A 204 -1.30 -7.92 -12.29
CA GLU A 204 -0.25 -7.80 -13.32
C GLU A 204 -0.84 -7.46 -14.69
N LYS A 205 -1.94 -8.12 -15.06
CA LYS A 205 -2.64 -7.84 -16.31
C LYS A 205 -3.22 -6.41 -16.31
N LEU A 206 -3.79 -5.97 -15.18
CA LEU A 206 -4.29 -4.60 -15.02
C LEU A 206 -3.15 -3.58 -15.18
N ALA A 207 -2.02 -3.81 -14.51
CA ALA A 207 -0.82 -2.98 -14.62
C ALA A 207 -0.27 -2.87 -16.04
N LYS A 208 -0.30 -3.97 -16.79
CA LYS A 208 0.24 -4.04 -18.15
C LYS A 208 -0.68 -3.43 -19.20
N ASN A 209 -1.98 -3.67 -19.08
CA ASN A 209 -2.93 -3.36 -20.16
C ASN A 209 -3.69 -2.04 -19.93
N GLU A 210 -3.89 -1.63 -18.68
CA GLU A 210 -4.72 -0.49 -18.29
C GLU A 210 -3.98 0.34 -17.22
N PRO A 211 -2.84 0.97 -17.55
CA PRO A 211 -1.96 1.62 -16.58
C PRO A 211 -2.65 2.75 -15.78
N ASP A 212 -3.59 3.48 -16.38
CA ASP A 212 -4.34 4.54 -15.69
C ASP A 212 -5.30 3.97 -14.63
N GLN A 213 -5.92 2.81 -14.92
CA GLN A 213 -6.73 2.10 -13.93
C GLN A 213 -5.85 1.50 -12.84
N TYR A 214 -4.65 1.01 -13.20
CA TYR A 214 -3.70 0.52 -12.21
C TYR A 214 -3.19 1.62 -11.28
N ALA A 215 -2.96 2.83 -11.81
CA ALA A 215 -2.62 3.99 -10.98
C ALA A 215 -3.75 4.33 -10.00
N SER A 216 -5.01 4.20 -10.43
CA SER A 216 -6.19 4.36 -9.56
C SER A 216 -6.24 3.27 -8.48
N PHE A 217 -6.02 2.01 -8.86
CA PHE A 217 -5.87 0.89 -7.92
C PHE A 217 -4.77 1.18 -6.89
N TRP A 218 -3.59 1.61 -7.34
CA TRP A 218 -2.44 1.86 -6.48
C TRP A 218 -2.72 2.97 -5.46
N LYS A 219 -3.40 4.05 -5.88
CA LYS A 219 -3.84 5.13 -4.98
C LYS A 219 -4.80 4.64 -3.88
N GLN A 220 -5.62 3.62 -4.15
CA GLN A 220 -6.61 3.09 -3.20
C GLN A 220 -6.04 1.98 -2.31
N PHE A 221 -5.21 1.09 -2.86
CA PHE A 221 -4.83 -0.19 -2.22
C PHE A 221 -3.32 -0.41 -2.12
N GLY A 222 -2.49 0.51 -2.63
CA GLY A 222 -1.03 0.35 -2.67
C GLY A 222 -0.42 0.11 -1.29
N GLN A 223 -0.84 0.87 -0.27
CA GLN A 223 -0.37 0.67 1.11
C GLN A 223 -0.73 -0.72 1.66
N VAL A 224 -1.90 -1.27 1.30
CA VAL A 224 -2.29 -2.62 1.69
C VAL A 224 -1.46 -3.67 0.95
N LEU A 225 -1.18 -3.46 -0.35
CA LEU A 225 -0.35 -4.38 -1.13
C LEU A 225 1.11 -4.41 -0.64
N LYS A 226 1.61 -3.30 -0.09
CA LYS A 226 2.92 -3.23 0.59
C LYS A 226 3.01 -4.12 1.83
N GLU A 227 1.90 -4.62 2.37
CA GLU A 227 1.93 -5.62 3.44
C GLU A 227 2.43 -6.99 2.96
N GLY A 228 2.22 -7.29 1.68
CA GLY A 228 2.43 -8.60 1.08
C GLY A 228 3.85 -9.18 1.23
N PRO A 229 4.94 -8.43 0.99
CA PRO A 229 6.31 -8.96 1.07
C PRO A 229 6.72 -9.51 2.45
N ALA A 230 6.04 -9.08 3.52
CA ALA A 230 6.28 -9.56 4.88
C ALA A 230 5.36 -10.73 5.27
N GLU A 231 4.20 -10.86 4.63
CA GLU A 231 3.20 -11.91 4.91
C GLU A 231 3.38 -13.14 3.99
N ASP A 232 3.68 -12.93 2.71
CA ASP A 232 3.69 -13.96 1.67
C ASP A 232 5.05 -14.03 0.94
N PHE A 233 5.99 -14.72 1.59
CA PHE A 233 7.33 -14.95 1.04
C PHE A 233 7.32 -15.72 -0.28
N ALA A 234 6.32 -16.59 -0.51
CA ALA A 234 6.24 -17.41 -1.72
C ALA A 234 5.89 -16.58 -2.96
N ASN A 235 5.16 -15.47 -2.78
CA ASN A 235 4.80 -14.54 -3.85
C ASN A 235 5.55 -13.20 -3.78
N LYS A 236 6.54 -13.07 -2.89
CA LYS A 236 7.29 -11.82 -2.64
C LYS A 236 7.77 -11.10 -3.90
N GLU A 237 8.44 -11.82 -4.81
CA GLU A 237 8.97 -11.25 -6.06
C GLU A 237 7.84 -10.70 -6.95
N LYS A 238 6.74 -11.44 -7.03
CA LYS A 238 5.57 -11.06 -7.81
C LYS A 238 4.89 -9.83 -7.24
N ILE A 239 4.76 -9.77 -5.91
CA ILE A 239 4.22 -8.62 -5.21
C ILE A 239 5.13 -7.40 -5.41
N ALA A 240 6.44 -7.57 -5.31
CA ALA A 240 7.42 -6.51 -5.56
C ALA A 240 7.28 -5.90 -6.95
N GLY A 241 7.07 -6.72 -8.00
CA GLY A 241 6.84 -6.23 -9.36
C GLY A 241 5.55 -5.40 -9.54
N LEU A 242 4.57 -5.57 -8.65
CA LEU A 242 3.34 -4.78 -8.63
C LEU A 242 3.50 -3.44 -7.89
N LEU A 243 4.53 -3.27 -7.07
CA LEU A 243 4.72 -2.03 -6.30
C LEU A 243 4.99 -0.84 -7.23
N ARG A 244 4.56 0.34 -6.80
CA ARG A 244 4.88 1.62 -7.45
C ARG A 244 5.48 2.58 -6.43
N PHE A 245 6.43 3.38 -6.89
CA PHE A 245 7.18 4.31 -6.05
C PHE A 245 7.27 5.67 -6.73
N ALA A 246 7.49 6.72 -5.94
CA ALA A 246 8.07 7.94 -6.47
C ALA A 246 9.58 7.73 -6.62
N SER A 247 10.25 8.49 -7.48
CA SER A 247 11.72 8.43 -7.58
C SER A 247 12.29 9.79 -7.93
N THR A 248 13.61 9.92 -7.89
CA THR A 248 14.32 11.13 -8.30
C THR A 248 14.28 11.41 -9.80
N HIS A 249 13.79 10.46 -10.62
CA HIS A 249 13.64 10.64 -12.06
C HIS A 249 12.44 11.56 -12.41
N ASP A 250 11.44 11.64 -11.55
CA ASP A 250 10.28 12.52 -11.72
C ASP A 250 10.10 13.47 -10.52
N ALA A 251 9.56 14.65 -10.79
CA ALA A 251 9.37 15.72 -9.83
C ALA A 251 7.94 15.81 -9.27
N SER A 252 6.98 15.03 -9.78
CA SER A 252 5.57 15.12 -9.39
C SER A 252 5.28 14.59 -7.98
N GLY A 253 6.05 13.59 -7.54
CA GLY A 253 5.79 12.85 -6.30
C GLY A 253 4.69 11.81 -6.40
N GLU A 254 4.10 11.62 -7.58
CA GLU A 254 3.19 10.50 -7.81
C GLU A 254 3.98 9.18 -7.83
N GLN A 255 3.41 8.16 -7.18
CA GLN A 255 3.99 6.82 -7.14
C GLN A 255 3.66 6.06 -8.43
N THR A 256 4.44 6.29 -9.48
CA THR A 256 4.22 5.71 -10.81
C THR A 256 5.34 4.79 -11.29
N VAL A 257 6.50 4.81 -10.61
CA VAL A 257 7.68 4.05 -11.01
C VAL A 257 7.57 2.61 -10.55
N SER A 258 7.56 1.66 -11.49
CA SER A 258 7.72 0.23 -11.16
C SER A 258 9.20 -0.12 -10.94
N LEU A 259 9.48 -1.22 -10.24
CA LEU A 259 10.84 -1.72 -10.10
C LEU A 259 11.45 -2.11 -11.46
N ALA A 260 10.65 -2.65 -12.38
CA ALA A 260 11.11 -2.96 -13.74
C ALA A 260 11.53 -1.68 -14.50
N ASP A 261 10.78 -0.59 -14.35
CA ASP A 261 11.11 0.70 -14.96
C ASP A 261 12.39 1.29 -14.37
N TYR A 262 12.58 1.19 -13.05
CA TYR A 262 13.82 1.56 -12.37
C TYR A 262 15.01 0.77 -12.92
N LEU A 263 14.88 -0.57 -12.99
CA LEU A 263 15.91 -1.45 -13.53
C LEU A 263 16.23 -1.16 -15.01
N GLY A 264 15.25 -0.72 -15.79
CA GLY A 264 15.46 -0.29 -17.17
C GLY A 264 16.31 0.97 -17.32
N ARG A 265 16.53 1.73 -16.23
CA ARG A 265 17.27 3.00 -16.22
C ARG A 265 18.55 2.97 -15.37
N VAL A 266 18.94 1.82 -14.82
CA VAL A 266 20.16 1.70 -14.01
C VAL A 266 21.41 2.06 -14.80
N LYS A 267 22.39 2.64 -14.11
CA LYS A 267 23.67 2.99 -14.72
C LYS A 267 24.55 1.76 -14.91
N GLU A 268 25.49 1.84 -15.85
CA GLU A 268 26.52 0.82 -15.99
C GLU A 268 27.32 0.70 -14.68
N GLY A 269 27.53 -0.54 -14.21
CA GLY A 269 28.19 -0.80 -12.93
C GLY A 269 27.29 -0.71 -11.70
N GLN A 270 26.00 -0.31 -11.84
CA GLN A 270 25.05 -0.28 -10.74
C GLN A 270 24.46 -1.69 -10.45
N ASP A 271 24.80 -2.23 -9.29
CA ASP A 271 24.34 -3.54 -8.79
C ASP A 271 23.30 -3.46 -7.67
N LYS A 272 23.02 -2.25 -7.16
CA LYS A 272 22.07 -1.96 -6.07
C LYS A 272 20.87 -1.14 -6.54
N VAL A 273 19.75 -1.28 -5.84
CA VAL A 273 18.58 -0.39 -5.92
C VAL A 273 18.63 0.58 -4.75
N TYR A 274 18.77 1.87 -5.03
CA TYR A 274 18.87 2.88 -3.99
C TYR A 274 17.49 3.43 -3.63
N PHE A 275 17.23 3.59 -2.33
CA PHE A 275 15.99 4.17 -1.84
C PHE A 275 16.24 5.11 -0.66
N LEU A 276 15.31 6.03 -0.42
CA LEU A 276 15.26 6.90 0.75
C LEU A 276 13.85 6.85 1.33
N THR A 277 13.76 6.66 2.64
CA THR A 277 12.49 6.77 3.40
C THR A 277 12.38 8.12 4.09
N GLY A 278 11.16 8.57 4.34
CA GLY A 278 10.89 9.77 5.15
C GLY A 278 9.40 10.01 5.36
N GLU A 279 9.05 11.09 6.07
CA GLU A 279 7.66 11.37 6.46
C GLU A 279 6.85 12.04 5.36
N SER A 280 7.50 12.75 4.44
CA SER A 280 6.82 13.44 3.34
C SER A 280 7.66 13.49 2.07
N TYR A 281 6.98 13.58 0.92
CA TYR A 281 7.65 13.72 -0.38
C TYR A 281 8.54 14.96 -0.45
N ALA A 282 8.10 16.09 0.12
CA ALA A 282 8.86 17.32 0.12
C ALA A 282 10.18 17.20 0.91
N GLN A 283 10.16 16.49 2.04
CA GLN A 283 11.36 16.21 2.84
C GLN A 283 12.32 15.31 2.07
N VAL A 284 11.88 14.11 1.64
CA VAL A 284 12.79 13.16 0.98
C VAL A 284 13.34 13.71 -0.33
N LYS A 285 12.51 14.41 -1.12
CA LYS A 285 12.95 15.06 -2.35
C LYS A 285 14.03 16.10 -2.07
N ASN A 286 13.97 16.85 -0.99
CA ASN A 286 14.97 17.90 -0.73
C ASN A 286 16.10 17.43 0.21
N SER A 287 16.17 16.13 0.52
CA SER A 287 17.16 15.59 1.44
C SER A 287 18.58 15.69 0.86
N PRO A 288 19.57 16.10 1.68
CA PRO A 288 20.97 16.09 1.26
C PRO A 288 21.52 14.68 0.99
N HIS A 289 20.87 13.62 1.50
CA HIS A 289 21.23 12.23 1.16
C HIS A 289 21.18 11.93 -0.34
N LEU A 290 20.46 12.75 -1.13
CA LEU A 290 20.31 12.58 -2.56
C LEU A 290 21.37 13.32 -3.40
N GLU A 291 22.21 14.16 -2.79
CA GLU A 291 23.12 15.08 -3.49
C GLU A 291 24.10 14.35 -4.43
N VAL A 292 24.91 13.42 -3.90
CA VAL A 292 25.84 12.65 -4.73
C VAL A 292 25.13 11.81 -5.80
N PHE A 293 23.95 11.27 -5.48
CA PHE A 293 23.16 10.48 -6.44
C PHE A 293 22.68 11.34 -7.59
N ARG A 294 22.21 12.56 -7.31
CA ARG A 294 21.86 13.55 -8.34
C ARG A 294 23.05 13.95 -9.18
N LYS A 295 24.19 14.25 -8.55
CA LYS A 295 25.44 14.60 -9.23
C LYS A 295 25.89 13.51 -10.21
N LYS A 296 25.74 12.24 -9.82
CA LYS A 296 26.07 11.08 -10.66
C LYS A 296 24.93 10.59 -11.56
N GLY A 297 23.76 11.23 -11.49
CA GLY A 297 22.56 10.84 -12.23
C GLY A 297 22.04 9.44 -11.90
N ILE A 298 22.24 8.97 -10.66
CA ILE A 298 21.74 7.69 -10.15
C ILE A 298 20.32 7.90 -9.62
N GLU A 299 19.38 7.08 -10.08
CA GLU A 299 18.00 7.13 -9.62
C GLU A 299 17.86 6.57 -8.20
N VAL A 300 17.08 7.24 -7.35
CA VAL A 300 16.78 6.82 -5.97
C VAL A 300 15.25 6.77 -5.83
N LEU A 301 14.72 5.67 -5.30
CA LEU A 301 13.31 5.54 -4.96
C LEU A 301 12.98 6.36 -3.72
N LEU A 302 11.86 7.07 -3.73
CA LEU A 302 11.42 7.97 -2.67
C LEU A 302 10.17 7.36 -2.01
N LEU A 303 10.34 6.89 -0.77
CA LEU A 303 9.37 6.14 -0.01
C LEU A 303 8.85 7.01 1.15
N THR A 304 7.54 7.21 1.21
CA THR A 304 6.92 8.18 2.14
C THR A 304 5.66 7.67 2.84
N ASP A 305 5.24 6.44 2.56
CA ASP A 305 4.12 5.83 3.26
C ASP A 305 4.60 5.26 4.59
N ARG A 306 3.73 5.28 5.62
CA ARG A 306 4.07 4.77 6.96
C ARG A 306 4.51 3.31 7.00
N ILE A 307 4.08 2.52 6.02
CA ILE A 307 4.43 1.09 5.91
C ILE A 307 5.80 0.88 5.25
N ASP A 308 6.38 1.90 4.63
CA ASP A 308 7.55 1.72 3.76
C ASP A 308 8.79 1.24 4.50
N GLU A 309 9.11 1.80 5.68
CA GLU A 309 10.25 1.33 6.46
C GLU A 309 10.08 -0.13 6.89
N TRP A 310 8.85 -0.52 7.25
CA TRP A 310 8.53 -1.91 7.55
C TRP A 310 8.65 -2.80 6.32
N LEU A 311 8.10 -2.39 5.17
CA LEU A 311 8.24 -3.09 3.89
C LEU A 311 9.71 -3.35 3.57
N MET A 312 10.58 -2.34 3.68
CA MET A 312 12.00 -2.46 3.33
C MET A 312 12.79 -3.39 4.26
N SER A 313 12.29 -3.67 5.47
CA SER A 313 12.87 -4.71 6.32
C SER A 313 12.65 -6.14 5.79
N TYR A 314 11.67 -6.34 4.91
CA TYR A 314 11.40 -7.62 4.26
C TYR A 314 11.80 -7.63 2.79
N LEU A 315 11.63 -6.52 2.05
CA LEU A 315 11.99 -6.40 0.63
C LEU A 315 13.49 -6.08 0.46
N THR A 316 14.32 -7.09 0.70
CA THR A 316 15.79 -6.98 0.68
C THR A 316 16.42 -6.99 -0.71
N GLU A 317 15.76 -7.60 -1.70
CA GLU A 317 16.25 -7.70 -3.09
C GLU A 317 15.09 -7.82 -4.09
N PHE A 318 15.38 -7.50 -5.35
CA PHE A 318 14.50 -7.70 -6.51
C PHE A 318 15.35 -7.91 -7.77
N ASP A 319 15.03 -8.92 -8.58
CA ASP A 319 15.80 -9.30 -9.79
C ASP A 319 17.32 -9.37 -9.55
N GLY A 320 17.71 -9.94 -8.40
CA GLY A 320 19.11 -10.13 -7.99
C GLY A 320 19.86 -8.87 -7.53
N LYS A 321 19.19 -7.70 -7.44
CA LYS A 321 19.78 -6.47 -6.90
C LYS A 321 19.29 -6.20 -5.48
N GLN A 322 20.21 -5.88 -4.59
CA GLN A 322 19.89 -5.54 -3.19
C GLN A 322 19.38 -4.11 -3.08
N PHE A 323 18.42 -3.90 -2.18
CA PHE A 323 17.96 -2.57 -1.81
C PHE A 323 18.91 -1.95 -0.79
N VAL A 324 19.28 -0.68 -0.99
CA VAL A 324 20.18 0.07 -0.12
C VAL A 324 19.56 1.41 0.25
N ASP A 325 19.43 1.63 1.55
CA ASP A 325 18.98 2.88 2.13
C ASP A 325 20.09 3.93 2.05
N VAL A 326 19.84 5.03 1.34
CA VAL A 326 20.81 6.12 1.14
C VAL A 326 20.96 7.01 2.38
N ALA A 327 20.21 6.79 3.45
CA ALA A 327 20.41 7.44 4.74
C ALA A 327 21.25 6.60 5.73
N ARG A 328 21.54 5.34 5.41
CA ARG A 328 22.11 4.36 6.35
C ARG A 328 23.57 4.04 6.07
N GLY A 329 24.33 3.82 7.15
CA GLY A 329 25.69 3.30 7.12
C GLY A 329 26.67 4.24 6.45
N ASP A 330 27.83 3.73 6.04
CA ASP A 330 28.72 4.44 5.12
C ASP A 330 28.26 4.27 3.67
N LEU A 331 28.32 5.35 2.88
CA LEU A 331 27.91 5.26 1.47
C LEU A 331 29.04 4.64 0.66
N ASP A 332 28.83 3.40 0.23
CA ASP A 332 29.66 2.75 -0.78
C ASP A 332 28.92 2.62 -2.12
N LEU A 333 29.26 3.51 -3.04
CA LEU A 333 28.80 3.49 -4.44
C LEU A 333 29.59 2.49 -5.31
N GLY A 334 30.60 1.81 -4.75
CA GLY A 334 31.30 0.70 -5.39
C GLY A 334 31.98 1.11 -6.71
N LYS A 335 31.47 0.55 -7.82
CA LYS A 335 31.97 0.83 -9.19
C LYS A 335 31.42 2.11 -9.81
N LEU A 336 30.48 2.78 -9.13
CA LEU A 336 29.92 4.06 -9.58
C LEU A 336 30.79 5.25 -9.14
N ASP A 337 31.77 5.00 -8.26
CA ASP A 337 32.84 5.94 -7.93
C ASP A 337 34.07 5.68 -8.78
N SER A 338 34.68 6.76 -9.26
CA SER A 338 35.98 6.68 -9.90
C SER A 338 37.08 6.46 -8.86
N GLU A 339 38.17 5.81 -9.24
CA GLU A 339 39.34 5.63 -8.38
C GLU A 339 39.97 6.97 -7.95
N GLU A 340 39.79 8.02 -8.76
CA GLU A 340 40.24 9.37 -8.45
C GLU A 340 39.39 10.02 -7.36
N ASP A 341 38.05 9.87 -7.44
CA ASP A 341 37.13 10.36 -6.42
C ASP A 341 37.42 9.71 -5.05
N LYS A 342 37.65 8.39 -5.03
CA LYS A 342 37.98 7.66 -3.78
C LYS A 342 39.26 8.16 -3.14
N LYS A 343 40.32 8.36 -3.93
CA LYS A 343 41.59 8.89 -3.42
C LYS A 343 41.45 10.31 -2.90
N ALA A 344 40.74 11.18 -3.63
CA ALA A 344 40.49 12.54 -3.20
C ALA A 344 39.72 12.58 -1.87
N GLN A 345 38.71 11.71 -1.70
CA GLN A 345 37.98 11.58 -0.44
C GLN A 345 38.86 11.11 0.72
N GLU A 346 39.70 10.08 0.51
CA GLU A 346 40.63 9.61 1.55
C GLU A 346 41.64 10.68 1.97
N GLU A 347 42.18 11.47 1.04
CA GLU A 347 43.10 12.56 1.35
C GLU A 347 42.41 13.69 2.13
N ILE A 348 41.19 14.06 1.73
CA ILE A 348 40.39 15.07 2.44
C ILE A 348 40.04 14.59 3.86
N ALA A 349 39.64 13.33 4.02
CA ALA A 349 39.33 12.74 5.31
C ALA A 349 40.53 12.83 6.27
N LYS A 350 41.72 12.41 5.80
CA LYS A 350 42.97 12.51 6.56
C LYS A 350 43.33 13.95 6.91
N ALA A 351 43.17 14.88 5.96
CA ALA A 351 43.47 16.29 6.18
C ALA A 351 42.54 16.95 7.22
N LYS A 352 41.39 16.34 7.53
CA LYS A 352 40.34 16.91 8.38
C LYS A 352 40.07 16.08 9.65
N GLU A 353 40.95 15.13 9.98
CA GLU A 353 40.87 14.35 11.23
C GLU A 353 40.77 15.24 12.47
N GLY A 354 41.55 16.32 12.54
CA GLY A 354 41.51 17.25 13.67
C GLY A 354 40.15 17.95 13.84
N LEU A 355 39.49 18.32 12.74
CA LEU A 355 38.15 18.90 12.77
C LEU A 355 37.12 17.88 13.25
N VAL A 356 37.21 16.64 12.75
CA VAL A 356 36.34 15.54 13.12
C VAL A 356 36.42 15.27 14.63
N GLU A 357 37.63 15.20 15.18
CA GLU A 357 37.84 15.02 16.63
C GLU A 357 37.28 16.19 17.44
N ARG A 358 37.51 17.43 16.99
CA ARG A 358 37.00 18.64 17.67
C ARG A 358 35.47 18.69 17.68
N LEU A 359 34.84 18.38 16.56
CA LEU A 359 33.37 18.26 16.45
C LEU A 359 32.82 17.16 17.36
N LYS A 360 33.48 15.99 17.39
CA LYS A 360 33.08 14.89 18.28
C LYS A 360 33.21 15.30 19.75
N GLY A 361 34.22 16.08 20.11
CA GLY A 361 34.38 16.67 21.44
C GLY A 361 33.24 17.62 21.80
N ALA A 362 32.84 18.52 20.88
CA ALA A 362 31.76 19.47 21.11
C ALA A 362 30.39 18.80 21.23
N LEU A 363 30.06 17.84 20.34
CA LEU A 363 28.77 17.16 20.32
C LEU A 363 28.67 16.02 21.35
N GLY A 364 29.80 15.49 21.80
CA GLY A 364 29.91 14.48 22.85
C GLY A 364 28.99 13.28 22.62
N ASP A 365 28.03 13.11 23.53
CA ASP A 365 27.10 11.99 23.57
C ASP A 365 25.89 12.13 22.64
N GLU A 366 25.72 13.25 21.94
CA GLU A 366 24.61 13.45 21.00
C GLU A 366 24.79 12.64 19.70
N VAL A 367 26.03 12.28 19.36
CA VAL A 367 26.42 11.53 18.16
C VAL A 367 27.12 10.22 18.51
N ALA A 368 26.94 9.20 17.69
CA ALA A 368 27.76 7.98 17.77
C ALA A 368 29.18 8.26 17.26
N GLU A 369 29.27 8.90 16.10
CA GLU A 369 30.49 9.16 15.35
C GLU A 369 30.37 10.50 14.61
N VAL A 370 31.52 11.14 14.34
CA VAL A 370 31.63 12.23 13.38
C VAL A 370 32.58 11.78 12.28
N ARG A 371 32.25 12.05 11.01
CA ARG A 371 33.13 11.72 9.88
C ARG A 371 32.93 12.64 8.69
N VAL A 372 33.84 12.55 7.72
CA VAL A 372 33.68 13.22 6.42
C VAL A 372 32.65 12.46 5.59
N SER A 373 31.71 13.19 4.98
CA SER A 373 30.67 12.60 4.14
C SER A 373 31.17 12.29 2.74
N HIS A 374 30.75 11.14 2.21
CA HIS A 374 30.84 10.81 0.79
C HIS A 374 29.55 11.16 0.03
N ARG A 375 28.51 11.59 0.74
CA ARG A 375 27.16 11.83 0.21
C ARG A 375 26.91 13.29 -0.19
N LEU A 376 27.54 14.22 0.53
CA LEU A 376 27.29 15.66 0.42
C LEU A 376 28.08 16.30 -0.73
N THR A 377 27.43 17.23 -1.42
CA THR A 377 28.05 18.11 -2.42
C THR A 377 27.90 19.56 -2.02
N ASP A 378 26.68 19.98 -1.70
CA ASP A 378 26.31 21.37 -1.47
C ASP A 378 25.91 21.63 -0.02
N SER A 379 25.44 20.61 0.70
CA SER A 379 25.07 20.75 2.11
C SER A 379 26.30 20.71 3.04
N PRO A 380 26.28 21.45 4.17
CA PRO A 380 27.38 21.47 5.13
C PRO A 380 27.52 20.17 5.91
N ALA A 381 26.39 19.55 6.29
CA ALA A 381 26.37 18.38 7.15
C ALA A 381 25.06 17.59 6.99
N ILE A 382 25.07 16.33 7.42
CA ILE A 382 23.91 15.45 7.48
C ILE A 382 24.00 14.46 8.64
N LEU A 383 22.86 13.92 9.07
CA LEU A 383 22.80 12.80 9.99
C LEU A 383 22.55 11.50 9.23
N ALA A 384 23.48 10.56 9.34
CA ALA A 384 23.32 9.20 8.86
C ALA A 384 22.87 8.26 9.99
N ILE A 385 22.06 7.27 9.62
CA ILE A 385 21.58 6.22 10.52
C ILE A 385 22.65 5.13 10.60
N GLY A 386 22.96 4.63 11.80
CA GLY A 386 23.88 3.50 11.95
C GLY A 386 23.39 2.26 11.20
N GLU A 387 24.31 1.40 10.73
CA GLU A 387 23.95 0.25 9.89
C GLU A 387 22.90 -0.68 10.52
N GLN A 388 23.00 -0.90 11.83
CA GLN A 388 22.12 -1.79 12.59
C GLN A 388 20.98 -1.05 13.31
N ASP A 389 20.92 0.27 13.17
CA ASP A 389 19.99 1.09 13.93
C ASP A 389 18.60 1.11 13.29
N LEU A 390 17.56 1.28 14.11
CA LEU A 390 16.22 1.51 13.59
C LEU A 390 16.18 2.88 12.91
N GLY A 391 15.49 3.01 11.77
CA GLY A 391 15.26 4.32 11.18
C GLY A 391 14.31 5.16 12.03
N LEU A 392 14.23 6.45 11.69
CA LEU A 392 13.50 7.44 12.48
C LEU A 392 12.00 7.10 12.59
N GLN A 393 11.38 6.72 11.48
CA GLN A 393 9.94 6.46 11.44
C GLN A 393 9.56 5.21 12.25
N MET A 394 10.34 4.13 12.18
CA MET A 394 10.11 2.94 13.01
C MET A 394 10.27 3.24 14.50
N ARG A 395 11.23 4.10 14.89
CA ARG A 395 11.35 4.54 16.29
C ARG A 395 10.10 5.27 16.75
N GLN A 396 9.63 6.26 15.99
CA GLN A 396 8.40 6.99 16.31
C GLN A 396 7.19 6.06 16.43
N ILE A 397 7.07 5.05 15.54
CA ILE A 397 6.01 4.03 15.61
C ILE A 397 6.10 3.24 16.92
N LEU A 398 7.30 2.78 17.30
CA LEU A 398 7.51 2.03 18.54
C LEU A 398 7.20 2.88 19.78
N GLU A 399 7.66 4.14 19.82
CA GLU A 399 7.34 5.09 20.89
C GLU A 399 5.83 5.33 21.02
N ALA A 400 5.15 5.60 19.90
CA ALA A 400 3.71 5.79 19.87
C ALA A 400 2.93 4.55 20.32
N SER A 401 3.49 3.35 20.11
CA SER A 401 2.93 2.07 20.58
C SER A 401 3.25 1.75 22.05
N GLY A 402 4.00 2.61 22.75
CA GLY A 402 4.43 2.40 24.13
C GLY A 402 5.52 1.33 24.30
N GLN A 403 6.16 0.92 23.22
CA GLN A 403 7.30 -0.01 23.25
C GLN A 403 8.59 0.74 23.61
N LYS A 404 9.52 0.05 24.27
CA LYS A 404 10.85 0.62 24.52
C LYS A 404 11.64 0.70 23.22
N VAL A 405 12.02 1.91 22.85
CA VAL A 405 12.90 2.13 21.70
C VAL A 405 14.36 2.01 22.14
N PRO A 406 15.18 1.20 21.45
CA PRO A 406 16.62 1.18 21.67
C PRO A 406 17.21 2.59 21.50
N ASP A 407 18.04 3.01 22.44
CA ASP A 407 18.79 4.24 22.28
C ASP A 407 19.74 4.09 21.09
N SER A 408 19.66 5.01 20.13
CA SER A 408 20.59 5.06 19.01
C SER A 408 20.91 6.51 18.69
N LYS A 409 22.21 6.74 18.52
CA LYS A 409 22.80 8.03 18.23
C LYS A 409 23.15 8.09 16.75
N PRO A 410 22.87 9.21 16.06
CA PRO A 410 23.20 9.36 14.65
C PRO A 410 24.71 9.47 14.43
N ILE A 411 25.14 9.24 13.19
CA ILE A 411 26.48 9.57 12.70
C ILE A 411 26.40 10.95 12.05
N PHE A 412 27.18 11.92 12.55
CA PHE A 412 27.22 13.26 11.98
C PHE A 412 28.27 13.32 10.88
N GLU A 413 27.82 13.42 9.63
CA GLU A 413 28.71 13.54 8.49
C GLU A 413 28.82 15.02 8.06
N ILE A 414 30.05 15.47 7.78
CA ILE A 414 30.31 16.85 7.35
C ILE A 414 30.86 16.90 5.92
N ASN A 415 30.64 18.02 5.23
CA ASN A 415 31.25 18.33 3.94
C ASN A 415 32.41 19.32 4.13
N PRO A 416 33.68 18.88 4.12
CA PRO A 416 34.82 19.75 4.42
C PRO A 416 35.07 20.85 3.39
N GLN A 417 34.48 20.73 2.20
CA GLN A 417 34.59 21.73 1.13
C GLN A 417 33.50 22.80 1.25
N HIS A 418 32.52 22.62 2.13
CA HIS A 418 31.47 23.60 2.32
C HIS A 418 32.00 24.84 3.07
N PRO A 419 31.71 26.07 2.63
CA PRO A 419 32.23 27.29 3.26
C PRO A 419 31.93 27.44 4.75
N LEU A 420 30.79 26.92 5.22
CA LEU A 420 30.47 26.91 6.66
C LEU A 420 31.39 25.99 7.45
N ILE A 421 31.77 24.84 6.88
CA ILE A 421 32.66 23.87 7.54
C ILE A 421 34.11 24.39 7.52
N GLU A 422 34.54 25.03 6.43
CA GLU A 422 35.85 25.70 6.39
C GLU A 422 35.95 26.84 7.41
N LYS A 423 34.90 27.66 7.55
CA LYS A 423 34.84 28.69 8.59
C LYS A 423 34.87 28.08 9.99
N LEU A 424 34.11 27.02 10.22
CA LEU A 424 34.08 26.33 11.51
C LEU A 424 35.47 25.77 11.89
N ASP A 425 36.18 25.18 10.93
CA ASP A 425 37.54 24.64 11.11
C ASP A 425 38.54 25.70 11.56
N THR A 426 38.34 26.95 11.13
CA THR A 426 39.24 28.07 11.44
C THR A 426 38.81 28.92 12.63
N GLU A 427 37.69 28.58 13.30
CA GLU A 427 37.19 29.35 14.44
C GLU A 427 38.04 29.10 15.70
N PRO A 428 38.77 30.10 16.22
CA PRO A 428 39.64 29.94 17.40
C PRO A 428 38.89 29.98 18.74
N ASP A 429 37.68 30.55 18.78
CA ASP A 429 36.88 30.62 20.01
C ASP A 429 36.13 29.30 20.21
N GLU A 430 36.48 28.56 21.28
CA GLU A 430 35.89 27.24 21.57
C GLU A 430 34.40 27.32 21.94
N ASP A 431 33.95 28.39 22.60
CA ASP A 431 32.54 28.55 22.96
C ASP A 431 31.72 28.80 21.68
N ARG A 432 32.26 29.62 20.77
CA ARG A 432 31.63 29.87 19.47
C ARG A 432 31.67 28.65 18.56
N PHE A 433 32.78 27.91 18.55
CA PHE A 433 32.90 26.66 17.81
C PHE A 433 31.84 25.66 18.29
N ALA A 434 31.65 25.51 19.61
CA ALA A 434 30.63 24.63 20.17
C ALA A 434 29.22 25.06 19.75
N ASP A 435 28.88 26.36 19.87
CA ASP A 435 27.57 26.88 19.45
C ASP A 435 27.30 26.62 17.95
N LEU A 436 28.27 26.90 17.08
CA LEU A 436 28.15 26.66 15.64
C LEU A 436 28.02 25.17 15.30
N SER A 437 28.78 24.31 16.01
CA SER A 437 28.71 22.85 15.84
C SER A 437 27.32 22.32 16.15
N HIS A 438 26.72 22.76 17.27
CA HIS A 438 25.36 22.38 17.61
C HIS A 438 24.32 22.96 16.64
N ILE A 439 24.48 24.20 16.16
CA ILE A 439 23.58 24.77 15.14
C ILE A 439 23.60 23.91 13.87
N LEU A 440 24.77 23.48 13.40
CA LEU A 440 24.90 22.62 12.22
C LEU A 440 24.30 21.24 12.46
N PHE A 441 24.49 20.67 13.65
CA PHE A 441 23.89 19.40 14.04
C PHE A 441 22.35 19.48 14.06
N ASP A 442 21.79 20.52 14.68
CA ASP A 442 20.35 20.76 14.75
C ASP A 442 19.74 21.00 13.36
N GLN A 443 20.45 21.72 12.48
CA GLN A 443 20.04 21.91 11.08
C GLN A 443 20.05 20.59 10.29
N ALA A 444 21.07 19.75 10.49
CA ALA A 444 21.15 18.44 9.85
C ALA A 444 20.01 17.52 10.33
N ALA A 445 19.64 17.57 11.62
CA ALA A 445 18.48 16.87 12.18
C ALA A 445 17.18 17.29 11.50
N LEU A 446 16.94 18.60 11.40
CA LEU A 446 15.76 19.14 10.72
C LEU A 446 15.72 18.76 9.23
N ALA A 447 16.85 18.75 8.54
CA ALA A 447 16.94 18.36 7.13
C ALA A 447 16.68 16.85 6.93
N ALA A 448 17.05 16.02 7.90
CA ALA A 448 16.68 14.61 7.96
C ALA A 448 15.20 14.39 8.38
N GLY A 449 14.49 15.45 8.77
CA GLY A 449 13.12 15.46 9.28
C GLY A 449 12.98 14.89 10.68
N ASP A 450 14.06 14.90 11.45
CA ASP A 450 14.01 14.67 12.89
C ASP A 450 13.51 15.93 13.62
N SER A 451 13.01 15.72 14.84
CA SER A 451 12.62 16.78 15.75
C SER A 451 13.81 17.27 16.58
N LEU A 452 13.83 18.55 16.90
CA LEU A 452 14.84 19.09 17.81
C LEU A 452 14.57 18.62 19.24
N LYS A 453 15.59 18.05 19.89
CA LYS A 453 15.53 17.64 21.31
C LYS A 453 15.31 18.83 22.24
N ASP A 454 15.98 19.96 21.95
CA ASP A 454 15.80 21.22 22.66
C ASP A 454 15.65 22.39 21.67
N PRO A 455 14.42 22.67 21.21
CA PRO A 455 14.16 23.79 20.31
C PRO A 455 14.53 25.15 20.90
N ALA A 456 14.50 25.31 22.23
CA ALA A 456 14.80 26.58 22.88
C ALA A 456 16.31 26.86 22.85
N ALA A 457 17.15 25.84 23.12
CA ALA A 457 18.60 25.95 23.00
C ALA A 457 19.02 26.28 21.57
N TYR A 458 18.44 25.61 20.56
CA TYR A 458 18.69 25.91 19.14
C TYR A 458 18.41 27.40 18.82
N VAL A 459 17.23 27.90 19.21
CA VAL A 459 16.84 29.29 18.98
C VAL A 459 17.76 30.27 19.73
N GLN A 460 18.18 29.95 20.95
CA GLN A 460 19.11 30.78 21.72
C GLN A 460 20.47 30.90 21.03
N ARG A 461 21.06 29.78 20.59
CA ARG A 461 22.34 29.76 19.85
C ARG A 461 22.23 30.55 18.55
N LEU A 462 21.15 30.35 17.80
CA LEU A 462 20.90 31.06 16.54
C LEU A 462 20.74 32.57 16.77
N ASN A 463 19.98 32.98 17.78
CA ASN A 463 19.79 34.40 18.11
C ASN A 463 21.11 35.06 18.54
N LYS A 464 21.93 34.37 19.35
CA LYS A 464 23.27 34.84 19.73
C LYS A 464 24.12 35.10 18.49
N LEU A 465 24.16 34.16 17.55
CA LEU A 465 24.88 34.30 16.29
C LEU A 465 24.37 35.48 15.44
N LEU A 466 23.05 35.67 15.34
CA LEU A 466 22.46 36.78 14.57
C LEU A 466 22.81 38.15 15.17
N VAL A 467 22.84 38.26 16.50
CA VAL A 467 23.26 39.50 17.18
C VAL A 467 24.73 39.80 16.90
N GLU A 468 25.61 38.80 17.00
CA GLU A 468 27.03 38.95 16.69
C GLU A 468 27.30 39.37 15.24
N LEU A 469 26.52 38.86 14.28
CA LEU A 469 26.63 39.24 12.86
C LEU A 469 26.13 40.66 12.56
N SER A 470 25.30 41.22 13.46
CA SER A 470 24.75 42.57 13.33
C SER A 470 25.61 43.66 13.99
N ALA A 471 26.62 43.24 14.77
CA ALA A 471 27.61 44.10 15.40
C ALA A 471 28.85 44.24 14.51
#